data_AF-A0AA43S4L8-F1
#
_entry.id   AF-A0AA43S4L8-F1
#
_cell.length_a   1.000
_cell.length_b   1.000
_cell.length_c   1.000
_cell.angle_alpha   90.00
_cell.angle_beta   90.00
_cell.angle_gamma   90.00
#
_symmetry.space_group_name_H-M   'P 1'
#
loop_
_entity.id
_entity.type
_entity.pdbx_description
1 polymer ?
#
loop_
_entity_poly.entity_id
_entity_poly.type
_entity_poly.pdbx_seq_one_letter_code
_entity_poly.pdbx_strand_id
1 'polypeptide(L)'
;MTSFVVNGKSVKVEVESDTPLLWVLREQLNLTGTKYGCGIGACGACTVLFEGQAMRSCSLPVAAVEGKKIETIESLEKSGQLYKVQKAWVDNQVPQCGYCQSGMVMATTESLPLL
;
A
#
# COMPACT_ATOMS: atom_id res chain seq x y z
N MET A 1 9.47 -18.32 -3.69
CA MET A 1 10.35 -17.14 -3.79
C MET A 1 9.80 -16.21 -4.86
N THR A 2 9.56 -14.95 -4.52
CA THR A 2 8.94 -13.97 -5.43
C THR A 2 9.75 -12.68 -5.44
N SER A 3 10.00 -12.10 -6.61
CA SER A 3 10.72 -10.84 -6.79
C SER A 3 9.82 -9.77 -7.39
N PHE A 4 9.80 -8.58 -6.80
CA PHE A 4 8.96 -7.47 -7.27
C PHE A 4 9.55 -6.12 -6.84
N VAL A 5 8.97 -5.02 -7.28
CA VAL A 5 9.38 -3.66 -6.89
C VAL A 5 8.36 -3.08 -5.93
N VAL A 6 8.79 -2.65 -4.75
CA VAL A 6 7.93 -1.94 -3.80
C VAL A 6 8.53 -0.57 -3.49
N ASN A 7 7.74 0.50 -3.63
CA ASN A 7 8.17 1.88 -3.37
C ASN A 7 9.50 2.23 -4.09
N GLY A 8 9.65 1.76 -5.34
CA GLY A 8 10.85 1.96 -6.16
C GLY A 8 12.06 1.08 -5.81
N LYS A 9 11.95 0.16 -4.83
CA LYS A 9 13.02 -0.76 -4.43
C LYS A 9 12.70 -2.18 -4.86
N SER A 10 13.65 -2.83 -5.55
CA SER A 10 13.56 -4.26 -5.84
C SER A 10 13.69 -5.06 -4.56
N VAL A 11 12.75 -5.95 -4.31
CA VAL A 11 12.72 -6.86 -3.16
C VAL A 11 12.54 -8.29 -3.62
N LYS A 12 12.94 -9.21 -2.76
CA LYS A 12 12.86 -10.64 -2.98
C LYS A 12 12.45 -11.30 -1.67
N VAL A 13 11.37 -12.08 -1.71
CA VAL A 13 10.77 -12.68 -0.51
C VAL A 13 10.61 -14.19 -0.67
N GLU A 14 10.74 -14.90 0.45
CA GLU A 14 10.63 -16.35 0.52
C GLU A 14 9.45 -16.72 1.44
N VAL A 15 8.27 -16.84 0.83
CA VAL A 15 7.00 -17.22 1.46
C VAL A 15 6.20 -18.09 0.48
N GLU A 16 5.12 -18.71 0.97
CA GLU A 16 4.19 -19.49 0.15
C GLU A 16 3.51 -18.60 -0.91
N SER A 17 3.27 -19.15 -2.11
CA SER A 17 2.78 -18.39 -3.27
C SER A 17 1.42 -17.74 -3.07
N ASP A 18 0.57 -18.34 -2.23
CA ASP A 18 -0.77 -17.87 -1.89
C ASP A 18 -0.78 -16.91 -0.70
N THR A 19 0.36 -16.67 -0.06
CA THR A 19 0.48 -15.71 1.05
C THR A 19 -0.06 -14.35 0.60
N PRO A 20 -1.05 -13.78 1.29
CA PRO A 20 -1.54 -12.45 0.99
C PRO A 20 -0.42 -11.41 1.02
N LEU A 21 -0.37 -10.55 0.00
CA LEU A 21 0.59 -9.46 -0.13
C LEU A 21 0.61 -8.57 1.11
N LEU A 22 -0.54 -8.39 1.78
CA LEU A 22 -0.65 -7.66 3.04
C LEU A 22 0.36 -8.17 4.10
N TRP A 23 0.50 -9.48 4.25
CA TRP A 23 1.43 -10.05 5.22
C TRP A 23 2.87 -9.84 4.79
N VAL A 24 3.16 -10.03 3.51
CA VAL A 24 4.49 -9.77 2.93
C VAL A 24 4.95 -8.35 3.20
N LEU A 25 4.11 -7.36 2.93
CA LEU A 25 4.43 -5.95 3.15
C LEU A 25 4.71 -5.67 4.62
N ARG A 26 3.87 -6.18 5.52
CA ARG A 26 3.94 -5.84 6.94
C ARG A 26 5.01 -6.60 7.70
N GLU A 27 5.10 -7.90 7.51
CA GLU A 27 5.86 -8.81 8.36
C GLU A 27 7.25 -9.10 7.78
N GLN A 28 7.37 -9.26 6.45
CA GLN A 28 8.66 -9.51 5.80
C GLN A 28 9.40 -8.21 5.43
N LEU A 29 8.66 -7.15 5.08
CA LEU A 29 9.24 -5.90 4.60
C LEU A 29 9.10 -4.72 5.59
N ASN A 30 8.41 -4.92 6.71
CA ASN A 30 8.18 -3.92 7.75
C ASN A 30 7.50 -2.62 7.25
N LEU A 31 6.73 -2.69 6.16
CA LEU A 31 5.90 -1.62 5.61
C LEU A 31 4.52 -1.65 6.28
N THR A 32 4.51 -1.24 7.55
CA THR A 32 3.35 -1.36 8.44
C THR A 32 2.26 -0.30 8.23
N GLY A 33 2.49 0.67 7.34
CA GLY A 33 1.53 1.70 6.97
C GLY A 33 0.27 1.12 6.33
N THR A 34 0.42 0.02 5.59
CA THR A 34 -0.70 -0.80 5.08
C THR A 34 -1.33 -1.59 6.23
N LYS A 35 -2.65 -1.47 6.43
CA LYS A 35 -3.31 -1.98 7.65
C LYS A 35 -4.14 -3.23 7.41
N TYR A 36 -4.14 -4.12 8.41
CA TYR A 36 -5.09 -5.22 8.50
C TYR A 36 -6.37 -4.75 9.18
N GLY A 37 -7.46 -4.61 8.42
CA GLY A 37 -8.78 -4.29 8.97
C GLY A 37 -9.68 -5.52 9.06
N CYS A 38 -10.05 -6.08 7.90
CA CYS A 38 -11.00 -7.19 7.82
C CYS A 38 -10.44 -8.50 7.23
N GLY A 39 -9.30 -8.47 6.54
CA GLY A 39 -8.74 -9.64 5.84
C GLY A 39 -9.50 -10.12 4.58
N ILE A 40 -10.74 -9.68 4.37
CA ILE A 40 -11.63 -10.17 3.31
C ILE A 40 -11.96 -9.14 2.20
N GLY A 41 -11.16 -8.09 2.06
CA GLY A 41 -11.33 -7.07 1.01
C GLY A 41 -12.43 -6.01 1.23
N ALA A 42 -13.22 -6.11 2.29
CA ALA A 42 -14.36 -5.22 2.55
C ALA A 42 -13.96 -3.78 2.98
N CYS A 43 -13.02 -3.62 3.91
CA CYS A 43 -12.79 -2.33 4.58
C CYS A 43 -11.89 -1.33 3.83
N GLY A 44 -11.07 -1.80 2.87
CA GLY A 44 -10.11 -0.95 2.16
C GLY A 44 -8.90 -0.43 2.96
N ALA A 45 -8.75 -0.75 4.25
CA ALA A 45 -7.61 -0.29 5.05
C ALA A 45 -6.23 -0.82 4.55
N CYS A 46 -6.24 -1.90 3.78
CA CYS A 46 -5.07 -2.55 3.21
C CYS A 46 -4.75 -2.10 1.77
N THR A 47 -5.30 -0.98 1.32
CA THR A 47 -5.15 -0.54 -0.07
C THR A 47 -3.71 -0.17 -0.40
N VAL A 48 -3.24 -0.67 -1.53
CA VAL A 48 -1.95 -0.36 -2.16
C VAL A 48 -2.21 -0.03 -3.63
N LEU A 49 -1.25 0.60 -4.31
CA LEU A 49 -1.29 0.69 -5.78
C LEU A 49 -0.54 -0.51 -6.36
N PHE A 50 -1.22 -1.32 -7.14
CA PHE A 50 -0.66 -2.39 -7.96
C PHE A 50 -0.62 -1.90 -9.40
N GLU A 51 0.58 -1.69 -9.96
CA GLU A 51 0.75 -1.09 -11.29
C GLU A 51 -0.06 0.22 -11.47
N GLY A 52 -0.10 1.04 -10.41
CA GLY A 52 -0.84 2.29 -10.37
C GLY A 52 -2.33 2.18 -10.03
N GLN A 53 -2.91 0.98 -9.95
CA GLN A 53 -4.33 0.76 -9.63
C GLN A 53 -4.56 0.41 -8.16
N ALA A 54 -5.59 0.97 -7.53
CA ALA A 54 -5.87 0.72 -6.13
C ALA A 54 -6.44 -0.70 -5.91
N MET A 55 -5.69 -1.53 -5.19
CA MET A 55 -6.04 -2.94 -4.96
C MET A 55 -5.99 -3.28 -3.48
N ARG A 56 -6.76 -4.29 -3.07
CA ARG A 56 -6.78 -4.82 -1.69
C ARG A 56 -5.64 -5.82 -1.52
N SER A 57 -4.58 -5.43 -0.83
CA SER A 57 -3.42 -6.31 -0.62
C SER A 57 -3.74 -7.60 0.18
N CYS A 58 -4.83 -7.62 0.95
CA CYS A 58 -5.28 -8.84 1.62
C CYS A 58 -5.88 -9.89 0.68
N SER A 59 -6.24 -9.51 -0.54
CA SER A 59 -6.85 -10.38 -1.56
C SER A 59 -5.90 -10.69 -2.72
N LEU A 60 -4.68 -10.13 -2.70
CA LEU A 60 -3.64 -10.39 -3.68
C LEU A 60 -2.68 -11.46 -3.14
N PRO A 61 -2.58 -12.65 -3.75
CA PRO A 61 -1.50 -13.57 -3.43
C PRO A 61 -0.16 -13.01 -3.90
N VAL A 62 0.92 -13.26 -3.17
CA VAL A 62 2.26 -12.75 -3.52
C VAL A 62 2.71 -13.21 -4.90
N ALA A 63 2.30 -14.41 -5.35
CA ALA A 63 2.61 -14.89 -6.70
C ALA A 63 2.08 -13.97 -7.81
N ALA A 64 0.99 -13.23 -7.56
CA ALA A 64 0.42 -12.31 -8.54
C ALA A 64 1.26 -11.03 -8.71
N VAL A 65 2.18 -10.73 -7.79
CA VAL A 65 3.01 -9.51 -7.84
C VAL A 65 4.40 -9.73 -8.45
N GLU A 66 4.73 -10.94 -8.91
CA GLU A 66 6.03 -11.23 -9.54
C GLU A 66 6.33 -10.25 -10.68
N GLY A 67 7.47 -9.58 -10.59
CA GLY A 67 7.93 -8.58 -11.57
C GLY A 67 7.08 -7.30 -11.63
N LYS A 68 6.14 -7.11 -10.71
CA LYS A 68 5.23 -5.95 -10.68
C LYS A 68 5.70 -4.86 -9.74
N LYS A 69 5.10 -3.68 -9.90
CA LYS A 69 5.28 -2.50 -9.06
C LYS A 69 4.14 -2.40 -8.05
N ILE A 70 4.52 -2.27 -6.78
CA ILE A 70 3.65 -2.00 -5.66
C ILE A 70 4.04 -0.66 -5.04
N GLU A 71 3.06 0.20 -4.79
CA GLU A 71 3.26 1.41 -3.99
C GLU A 71 2.36 1.38 -2.76
N THR A 72 2.96 1.67 -1.61
CA THR A 72 2.27 1.76 -0.31
C THR A 72 2.24 3.20 0.18
N ILE A 73 1.61 3.46 1.33
CA ILE A 73 1.51 4.80 1.91
C ILE A 73 2.89 5.44 2.19
N GLU A 74 3.89 4.60 2.48
CA GLU A 74 5.28 4.99 2.70
C GLU A 74 5.98 5.55 1.44
N SER A 75 5.39 5.39 0.24
CA SER A 75 5.96 5.94 -1.00
C SER A 75 5.62 7.42 -1.25
N LEU A 76 4.54 7.91 -0.62
CA LEU A 76 3.96 9.20 -0.94
C LEU A 76 4.73 10.37 -0.34
N GLU A 77 5.16 10.21 0.91
CA GLU A 77 6.00 11.20 1.57
C GLU A 77 7.46 10.97 1.15
N LYS A 78 8.12 12.03 0.69
CA LYS A 78 9.53 11.98 0.28
C LYS A 78 10.31 13.12 0.93
N SER A 79 11.27 12.78 1.79
CA SER A 79 12.23 13.73 2.37
C SER A 79 11.57 14.91 3.12
N GLY A 80 10.54 14.62 3.89
CA GLY A 80 9.71 15.57 4.64
C GLY A 80 8.59 16.22 3.82
N GLN A 81 8.47 15.91 2.52
CA GLN A 81 7.47 16.52 1.65
C GLN A 81 6.28 15.59 1.47
N LEU A 82 5.12 16.03 1.95
CA LEU A 82 3.84 15.32 1.79
C LEU A 82 3.37 15.37 0.35
N TYR A 83 2.81 14.26 -0.13
CA TYR A 83 2.10 14.24 -1.40
C TYR A 83 0.83 15.12 -1.32
N LYS A 84 0.34 15.60 -2.48
CA LYS A 84 -0.81 16.53 -2.58
C LYS A 84 -2.01 16.06 -1.74
N VAL A 85 -2.34 14.78 -1.82
CA VAL A 85 -3.43 14.18 -1.04
C VAL A 85 -3.15 14.16 0.47
N GLN A 86 -1.91 13.85 0.90
CA GLN A 86 -1.54 13.82 2.31
C GLN A 86 -1.60 15.21 2.91
N LYS A 87 -1.12 16.22 2.15
CA LYS A 87 -1.24 17.62 2.55
C LYS A 87 -2.70 18.03 2.72
N ALA A 88 -3.57 17.71 1.76
CA ALA A 88 -5.00 17.99 1.88
C ALA A 88 -5.64 17.27 3.08
N TRP A 89 -5.23 16.03 3.38
CA TRP A 89 -5.67 15.27 4.55
C TRP A 89 -5.34 15.97 5.87
N VAL A 90 -4.13 16.52 5.97
CA VAL A 90 -3.68 17.27 7.16
C VAL A 90 -4.38 18.63 7.24
N ASP A 91 -4.41 19.38 6.15
CA ASP A 91 -5.01 20.72 6.12
C ASP A 91 -6.50 20.70 6.50
N ASN A 92 -7.21 19.61 6.16
CA ASN A 92 -8.63 19.42 6.48
C ASN A 92 -8.89 18.55 7.72
N GLN A 93 -7.86 18.17 8.48
CA GLN A 93 -8.00 17.35 9.70
C GLN A 93 -8.84 16.09 9.50
N VAL A 94 -8.66 15.40 8.37
CA VAL A 94 -9.46 14.21 8.00
C VAL A 94 -9.26 13.04 8.98
N PRO A 95 -8.03 12.74 9.45
CA PRO A 95 -7.83 11.64 10.39
C PRO A 95 -8.53 11.86 11.75
N GLN A 96 -9.27 10.85 12.21
CA GLN A 96 -9.67 10.72 13.61
C GLN A 96 -8.75 9.71 14.32
N CYS A 97 -9.13 8.43 14.38
CA CYS A 97 -8.27 7.38 14.94
C CYS A 97 -7.06 7.01 14.04
N GLY A 98 -7.07 7.45 12.78
CA GLY A 98 -5.98 7.24 11.83
C GLY A 98 -5.95 5.87 11.13
N TYR A 99 -6.63 4.84 11.65
CA TYR A 99 -6.43 3.46 11.19
C TYR A 99 -6.79 3.21 9.71
N CYS A 100 -7.91 3.74 9.24
CA CYS A 100 -8.33 3.59 7.85
C CYS A 100 -7.62 4.54 6.87
N GLN A 101 -6.88 5.53 7.39
CA GLN A 101 -6.45 6.68 6.61
C GLN A 101 -5.42 6.31 5.55
N SER A 102 -4.50 5.39 5.83
CA SER A 102 -3.56 4.88 4.82
C SER A 102 -4.29 4.34 3.59
N GLY A 103 -5.31 3.52 3.81
CA GLY A 103 -6.09 2.93 2.72
C GLY A 103 -6.88 3.96 1.92
N MET A 104 -7.50 4.92 2.60
CA MET A 104 -8.25 6.02 1.95
C MET A 104 -7.34 6.93 1.13
N VAL A 105 -6.15 7.25 1.66
CA VAL A 105 -5.14 8.03 0.96
C VAL A 105 -4.68 7.30 -0.30
N MET A 106 -4.30 6.02 -0.21
CA MET A 106 -3.86 5.26 -1.39
C MET A 106 -4.95 5.14 -2.45
N ALA A 107 -6.21 4.90 -2.05
CA ALA A 107 -7.34 4.87 -2.97
C ALA A 107 -7.57 6.22 -3.68
N THR A 108 -7.35 7.32 -2.98
CA THR A 108 -7.48 8.66 -3.56
C THR A 108 -6.31 8.98 -4.50
N THR A 109 -5.10 8.51 -4.18
CA THR A 109 -3.89 8.70 -5.00
C THR A 109 -4.03 8.12 -6.40
N GLU A 110 -4.71 6.97 -6.58
CA GLU A 110 -4.95 6.35 -7.89
C GLU A 110 -5.52 7.34 -8.92
N SER A 111 -6.41 8.24 -8.49
CA SER A 111 -7.08 9.20 -9.36
C SER A 111 -6.27 10.48 -9.63
N LEU A 112 -5.08 10.62 -9.03
CA LEU A 112 -4.22 11.79 -9.19
C LEU A 112 -3.12 11.50 -10.21
N PRO A 113 -2.86 12.39 -11.18
CA PRO A 113 -1.69 12.27 -12.03
C PRO A 113 -0.44 12.21 -11.15
N LEU A 114 0.41 11.20 -11.35
CA LEU A 114 1.76 11.13 -10.77
C LEU A 114 2.61 12.25 -11.39
N LEU A 115 2.40 13.49 -10.94
CA LEU A 115 3.12 14.72 -11.29
C LEU A 115 3.73 15.33 -10.04
#